data_AF-A0A0L0MIG7-F1
#
_entry.id   AF-A0A0L0MIG7-F1
#
_cell.length_a   1.000
_cell.length_b   1.000
_cell.length_c   1.000
_cell.angle_alpha   90.00
_cell.angle_beta   90.00
_cell.angle_gamma   90.00
#
_symmetry.space_group_name_H-M   'P 1'
#
loop_
_entity.id
_entity.type
_entity.pdbx_description
1 polymer ?
#
loop_
_entity_poly.entity_id
_entity_poly.type
_entity_poly.pdbx_seq_one_letter_code
_entity_poly.pdbx_strand_id
1 'polypeptide(L)'
;MGFAGARTLGIAMWVVVICAVFGYPTALLIYRSKGMARTMLTGAIILPYFVAILIRTYALMVMLGRNGPINKLLMGMGVIDTPLDLLFNRGAVLLGISAVLMPLMVLTIYSGFSRIDPAVLRAGRSAGAGPAVVFWRVFFPLSLPAVGAGGLLVFVATLGFFITPTLLVRTGDQMFAMHIT
;
A
#
# COMPACT_ATOMS: atom_id res chain seq x y z
N MET A 1 -15.17 14.88 -20.92
CA MET A 1 -13.81 14.43 -20.52
C MET A 1 -13.44 14.73 -19.05
N GLY A 2 -14.13 15.59 -18.30
CA GLY A 2 -13.71 16.00 -16.93
C GLY A 2 -14.01 15.03 -15.77
N PHE A 3 -14.96 14.10 -15.90
CA PHE A 3 -15.40 13.26 -14.77
C PHE A 3 -14.54 12.02 -14.50
N ALA A 4 -13.81 11.52 -15.51
CA ALA A 4 -12.97 10.33 -15.36
C ALA A 4 -11.72 10.61 -14.51
N GLY A 5 -11.09 11.79 -14.68
CA GLY A 5 -9.92 12.21 -13.91
C GLY A 5 -10.23 12.46 -12.44
N ALA A 6 -11.37 13.07 -12.13
CA ALA A 6 -11.77 13.31 -10.73
C ALA A 6 -11.96 11.98 -9.95
N ARG A 7 -12.47 10.94 -10.61
CA ARG A 7 -12.69 9.63 -9.99
C ARG A 7 -11.38 8.87 -9.76
N THR A 8 -10.43 8.91 -10.69
CA THR A 8 -9.11 8.28 -10.50
C THR A 8 -8.27 9.02 -9.45
N LEU A 9 -8.36 10.35 -9.37
CA LEU A 9 -7.73 11.15 -8.30
C LEU A 9 -8.26 10.75 -6.92
N GLY A 10 -9.58 10.59 -6.78
CA GLY A 10 -10.19 10.11 -5.54
C GLY A 10 -9.70 8.71 -5.15
N ILE A 11 -9.61 7.79 -6.12
CA ILE A 11 -9.09 6.43 -5.89
C ILE A 11 -7.62 6.47 -5.47
N ALA A 12 -6.78 7.24 -6.16
CA ALA A 12 -5.37 7.37 -5.83
C ALA A 12 -5.16 7.94 -4.42
N MET A 13 -5.95 8.92 -4.01
CA MET A 13 -5.93 9.43 -2.63
C MET A 13 -6.30 8.34 -1.61
N TRP A 14 -7.35 7.57 -1.86
CA TRP A 14 -7.73 6.46 -0.98
C TRP A 14 -6.64 5.39 -0.88
N VAL A 15 -5.99 5.04 -1.99
CA VAL A 15 -4.86 4.10 -2.00
C VAL A 15 -3.72 4.64 -1.14
N VAL A 16 -3.35 5.92 -1.30
CA VAL A 16 -2.29 6.55 -0.51
C VAL A 16 -2.61 6.51 0.98
N VAL A 17 -3.85 6.83 1.37
CA VAL A 17 -4.27 6.79 2.77
C VAL A 17 -4.17 5.37 3.33
N ILE A 18 -4.69 4.37 2.62
CA ILE A 18 -4.61 2.97 3.04
C ILE A 18 -3.14 2.53 3.16
N CYS A 19 -2.32 2.80 2.15
CA CYS A 19 -0.90 2.48 2.17
C CYS A 19 -0.16 3.21 3.29
N ALA A 20 -0.51 4.45 3.63
CA ALA A 20 0.09 5.17 4.75
C ALA A 20 -0.31 4.56 6.09
N VAL A 21 -1.59 4.25 6.28
CA VAL A 21 -2.14 3.67 7.52
C VAL A 21 -1.53 2.30 7.81
N PHE A 22 -1.36 1.44 6.80
CA PHE A 22 -0.74 0.11 6.98
C PHE A 22 0.79 0.14 6.85
N GLY A 23 1.33 1.01 6.00
CA GLY A 23 2.77 1.12 5.71
C GLY A 23 3.56 1.79 6.83
N TYR A 24 2.99 2.79 7.50
CA TYR A 24 3.63 3.45 8.64
C TYR A 24 3.91 2.49 9.81
N PRO A 25 2.95 1.72 10.34
CA PRO A 25 3.21 0.80 11.44
C PRO A 25 4.15 -0.34 11.04
N THR A 26 4.05 -0.86 9.82
CA THR A 26 4.99 -1.90 9.33
C THR A 26 6.41 -1.36 9.20
N ALA A 27 6.59 -0.15 8.64
CA ALA A 27 7.91 0.50 8.60
C ALA A 27 8.45 0.77 10.01
N LEU A 28 7.59 1.18 10.95
CA LEU A 28 7.97 1.44 12.33
C LEU A 28 8.41 0.15 13.05
N LEU A 29 7.72 -0.96 12.81
CA LEU A 29 8.10 -2.28 13.32
C LEU A 29 9.48 -2.67 12.80
N ILE A 30 9.73 -2.53 11.49
CA ILE A 30 11.04 -2.83 10.89
C ILE A 30 12.15 -1.94 11.46
N TYR A 31 11.86 -0.66 11.68
CA TYR A 31 12.81 0.29 12.28
C TYR A 31 13.15 -0.06 13.73
N ARG A 32 12.17 -0.51 14.52
CA ARG A 32 12.37 -0.90 15.92
C ARG A 32 13.02 -2.28 16.06
N SER A 33 12.86 -3.17 15.08
CA SER A 33 13.48 -4.49 15.06
C SER A 33 15.00 -4.42 14.80
N LYS A 34 15.76 -5.31 15.42
CA LYS A 34 17.21 -5.42 15.26
C LYS A 34 17.61 -6.83 14.77
N GLY A 35 18.73 -6.93 14.07
CA GLY A 35 19.32 -8.22 13.64
C GLY A 35 18.42 -9.01 12.69
N MET A 36 18.31 -10.32 12.93
CA MET A 36 17.61 -11.27 12.06
C MET A 36 16.12 -10.95 11.89
N ALA A 37 15.46 -10.40 12.92
CA ALA A 37 14.04 -10.01 12.84
C ALA A 37 13.80 -8.89 11.80
N ARG A 38 14.73 -7.93 11.68
CA ARG A 38 14.65 -6.87 10.65
C ARG A 38 14.79 -7.46 9.26
N THR A 39 15.74 -8.38 9.06
CA THR A 39 15.95 -9.04 7.77
C THR A 39 14.74 -9.90 7.39
N MET A 40 14.17 -10.65 8.34
CA MET A 40 12.96 -11.45 8.11
C MET A 40 11.74 -10.58 7.78
N LEU A 41 11.48 -9.50 8.53
CA LEU A 41 10.35 -8.60 8.26
C LEU A 41 10.50 -7.87 6.92
N THR A 42 11.69 -7.39 6.61
CA THR A 42 11.97 -6.73 5.33
C THR A 42 11.83 -7.74 4.18
N GLY A 43 12.38 -8.94 4.35
CA GLY A 43 12.23 -10.05 3.40
C GLY A 43 10.77 -10.43 3.19
N ALA A 44 9.96 -10.52 4.25
CA ALA A 44 8.54 -10.87 4.18
C ALA A 44 7.69 -9.83 3.42
N ILE A 45 8.12 -8.56 3.36
CA ILE A 45 7.44 -7.52 2.58
C ILE A 45 7.93 -7.48 1.14
N ILE A 46 9.23 -7.74 0.93
CA ILE A 46 9.84 -7.74 -0.40
C ILE A 46 9.45 -9.00 -1.18
N LEU A 47 9.38 -10.16 -0.53
CA LEU A 47 9.02 -11.43 -1.15
C LEU A 47 7.70 -11.37 -1.95
N PRO A 48 6.57 -10.89 -1.40
CA PRO A 48 5.31 -10.75 -2.15
C PRO A 48 5.36 -9.64 -3.22
N TYR A 49 6.31 -8.72 -3.16
CA TYR A 49 6.53 -7.74 -4.22
C TYR A 49 7.17 -8.38 -5.46
N PHE A 50 8.06 -9.35 -5.28
CA PHE A 50 8.70 -10.09 -6.37
C PHE A 50 7.84 -11.21 -6.96
N VAL A 51 6.75 -11.62 -6.29
CA VAL A 51 5.81 -12.60 -6.84
C VAL A 51 5.11 -12.01 -8.07
N ALA A 52 5.07 -12.81 -9.16
CA ALA A 52 4.48 -12.40 -10.43
C ALA A 52 3.06 -11.86 -10.27
N ILE A 53 2.76 -10.76 -10.98
CA ILE A 53 1.46 -10.07 -10.93
C ILE A 53 0.30 -11.05 -11.08
N LEU A 54 0.42 -12.06 -11.96
CA LEU A 54 -0.60 -13.07 -12.21
C LEU A 54 -0.94 -13.89 -10.97
N ILE A 55 0.04 -14.44 -10.26
CA ILE A 55 -0.18 -15.25 -9.04
C ILE A 55 -0.91 -14.38 -8.00
N ARG A 56 -0.55 -13.11 -7.90
CA ARG A 56 -1.19 -12.15 -7.00
C ARG A 56 -2.63 -11.85 -7.39
N THR A 57 -2.89 -11.62 -8.67
CA THR A 57 -4.26 -11.38 -9.18
C THR A 57 -5.13 -12.60 -8.95
N TYR A 58 -4.62 -13.82 -9.20
CA TYR A 58 -5.33 -15.06 -8.90
C TYR A 58 -5.57 -15.26 -7.40
N ALA A 59 -4.57 -14.98 -6.54
CA ALA A 59 -4.74 -15.07 -5.10
C ALA A 59 -5.82 -14.10 -4.59
N LEU A 60 -5.82 -12.85 -5.09
CA LEU A 60 -6.88 -11.88 -4.80
C LEU A 60 -8.23 -12.32 -5.35
N MET A 61 -8.28 -12.86 -6.57
CA MET A 61 -9.51 -13.40 -7.15
C MET A 61 -10.09 -14.55 -6.32
N VAL A 62 -9.24 -15.43 -5.78
CA VAL A 62 -9.66 -16.52 -4.89
C VAL A 62 -10.07 -16.00 -3.52
N MET A 63 -9.34 -15.03 -2.96
CA MET A 63 -9.66 -14.43 -1.66
C MET A 63 -10.94 -13.59 -1.66
N LEU A 64 -11.21 -12.88 -2.75
CA LEU A 64 -12.37 -12.01 -2.96
C LEU A 64 -13.47 -12.67 -3.82
N GLY A 65 -13.25 -13.92 -4.24
CA GLY A 65 -14.28 -14.70 -4.91
C GLY A 65 -15.50 -14.89 -4.02
N ARG A 66 -16.62 -15.25 -4.63
CA ARG A 66 -17.92 -15.40 -3.95
C ARG A 66 -17.86 -16.31 -2.70
N ASN A 67 -16.98 -17.31 -2.70
CA ASN A 67 -16.71 -18.25 -1.59
C ASN A 67 -15.41 -17.98 -0.81
N GLY A 68 -14.80 -16.81 -1.00
CA GLY A 68 -13.51 -16.47 -0.39
C GLY A 68 -13.57 -16.32 1.13
N PRO A 69 -12.42 -16.43 1.83
CA PRO A 69 -12.32 -16.27 3.28
C PRO A 69 -12.84 -14.92 3.78
N ILE A 70 -12.77 -13.86 2.97
CA ILE A 70 -13.29 -12.53 3.31
C ILE A 70 -14.82 -12.54 3.41
N ASN A 71 -15.52 -13.10 2.41
CA ASN A 71 -16.98 -13.25 2.47
C ASN A 71 -17.39 -14.18 3.62
N LYS A 72 -16.65 -15.28 3.86
CA LYS A 72 -16.92 -16.17 4.99
C LYS A 72 -16.73 -15.50 6.35
N LEU A 73 -15.72 -14.64 6.51
CA LEU A 73 -15.50 -13.85 7.73
C LEU A 73 -16.59 -12.80 7.92
N LEU A 74 -17.00 -12.09 6.87
CA LEU A 74 -18.07 -11.08 6.92
C LEU A 74 -19.45 -11.69 7.21
N MET A 75 -19.75 -12.86 6.60
CA MET A 75 -20.94 -13.65 6.93
C MET A 75 -20.85 -14.20 8.36
N GLY A 76 -19.66 -14.65 8.80
CA GLY A 76 -19.43 -15.15 10.16
C GLY A 76 -19.53 -14.07 11.24
N MET A 77 -19.24 -12.81 10.90
CA MET A 77 -19.47 -11.65 11.77
C MET A 77 -20.90 -11.10 11.70
N GLY A 78 -21.78 -11.70 10.90
CA GLY A 78 -23.19 -11.29 10.77
C GLY A 78 -23.39 -9.92 10.11
N VAL A 79 -22.37 -9.40 9.42
CA VAL A 79 -22.41 -8.06 8.78
C VAL A 79 -23.14 -8.11 7.43
N ILE A 80 -23.25 -9.30 6.81
CA ILE A 80 -23.91 -9.51 5.51
C ILE A 80 -24.55 -10.90 5.41
N ASP A 81 -25.77 -10.97 4.88
CA ASP A 81 -26.55 -12.21 4.72
C ASP A 81 -26.33 -12.94 3.39
N THR A 82 -25.79 -12.25 2.38
CA THR A 82 -25.51 -12.83 1.04
C THR A 82 -24.09 -12.52 0.58
N PRO A 83 -23.40 -13.48 -0.08
CA PRO A 83 -22.03 -13.28 -0.55
C PRO A 83 -21.98 -12.18 -1.62
N LEU A 84 -21.34 -11.06 -1.28
CA LEU A 84 -21.15 -9.93 -2.19
C LEU A 84 -20.18 -10.32 -3.30
N ASP A 85 -20.48 -9.89 -4.53
CA ASP A 85 -19.61 -10.07 -5.68
C ASP A 85 -18.46 -9.06 -5.62
N LEU A 86 -17.48 -9.37 -4.77
CA LEU A 86 -16.34 -8.50 -4.48
C LEU A 86 -15.32 -8.47 -5.61
N LEU A 87 -15.35 -9.45 -6.52
CA LEU A 87 -14.35 -9.62 -7.58
C LEU A 87 -14.19 -8.40 -8.49
N PHE A 88 -15.26 -7.60 -8.65
CA PHE A 88 -15.27 -6.37 -9.47
C PHE A 88 -15.63 -5.11 -8.68
N ASN A 89 -15.64 -5.16 -7.35
CA ASN A 89 -16.00 -4.02 -6.53
C ASN A 89 -14.80 -3.06 -6.33
N ARG A 90 -15.08 -1.77 -6.09
CA ARG A 90 -14.07 -0.73 -5.84
C ARG A 90 -13.10 -1.10 -4.71
N GLY A 91 -13.58 -1.82 -3.69
CA GLY A 91 -12.76 -2.31 -2.58
C GLY A 91 -11.69 -3.32 -3.00
N ALA A 92 -11.98 -4.21 -3.94
CA ALA A 92 -11.03 -5.19 -4.46
C ALA A 92 -9.90 -4.52 -5.22
N VAL A 93 -10.25 -3.55 -6.06
CA VAL A 93 -9.29 -2.76 -6.84
C VAL A 93 -8.40 -1.93 -5.90
N LEU A 94 -9.00 -1.27 -4.89
CA LEU A 94 -8.25 -0.53 -3.87
C LEU A 94 -7.28 -1.42 -3.10
N LEU A 95 -7.73 -2.60 -2.63
CA LEU A 95 -6.89 -3.55 -1.92
C LEU A 95 -5.78 -4.09 -2.82
N GLY A 96 -6.08 -4.47 -4.07
CA GLY A 96 -5.08 -4.97 -5.01
C GLY A 96 -3.98 -3.95 -5.30
N ILE A 97 -4.37 -2.72 -5.64
CA ILE A 97 -3.41 -1.64 -5.90
C ILE A 97 -2.62 -1.31 -4.63
N SER A 98 -3.28 -1.20 -3.48
CA SER A 98 -2.61 -0.92 -2.21
C SER A 98 -1.60 -2.01 -1.86
N ALA A 99 -1.92 -3.29 -2.08
CA ALA A 99 -1.01 -4.39 -1.82
C ALA A 99 0.23 -4.29 -2.72
N VAL A 100 0.06 -3.89 -3.99
CA VAL A 100 1.17 -3.68 -4.94
C VAL A 100 2.07 -2.53 -4.52
N LEU A 101 1.50 -1.43 -4.06
CA LEU A 101 2.26 -0.21 -3.74
C LEU A 101 2.73 -0.14 -2.28
N MET A 102 2.17 -0.96 -1.38
CA MET A 102 2.51 -1.00 0.03
C MET A 102 4.01 -1.27 0.30
N PRO A 103 4.69 -2.22 -0.37
CA PRO A 103 6.13 -2.44 -0.17
C PRO A 103 6.94 -1.17 -0.46
N LEU A 104 6.54 -0.45 -1.49
CA LEU A 104 7.20 0.75 -1.94
C LEU A 104 6.98 1.93 -0.98
N MET A 105 5.78 2.04 -0.41
CA MET A 105 5.47 2.96 0.70
C MET A 105 6.29 2.66 1.96
N VAL A 106 6.39 1.38 2.33
CA VAL A 106 7.17 0.94 3.50
C VAL A 106 8.65 1.25 3.31
N LEU A 107 9.21 0.97 2.13
CA LEU A 107 10.62 1.25 1.82
C LEU A 107 10.92 2.74 1.86
N THR A 108 10.04 3.59 1.34
CA THR A 108 10.21 5.05 1.39
C THR A 108 10.15 5.57 2.82
N ILE A 109 9.14 5.18 3.62
CA ILE A 109 9.05 5.58 5.03
C ILE A 109 10.27 5.07 5.82
N TYR A 110 10.67 3.83 5.59
CA TYR A 110 11.83 3.22 6.23
C TYR A 110 13.16 3.94 5.90
N SER A 111 13.33 4.35 4.63
CA SER A 111 14.48 5.15 4.22
C SER A 111 14.51 6.51 4.92
N GLY A 112 13.34 7.12 5.16
CA GLY A 112 13.21 8.35 5.92
C GLY A 112 13.57 8.18 7.39
N PHE A 113 13.15 7.09 8.04
CA PHE A 113 13.56 6.79 9.42
C PHE A 113 15.07 6.64 9.55
N SER A 114 15.73 6.07 8.54
CA SER A 114 17.18 5.88 8.54
C SER A 114 17.96 7.20 8.43
N ARG A 115 17.32 8.28 7.98
CA ARG A 115 17.91 9.64 7.93
C ARG A 115 17.79 10.40 9.25
N ILE A 116 16.96 9.93 10.19
CA ILE A 116 16.79 10.58 11.49
C ILE A 116 18.04 10.31 12.33
N ASP A 117 18.78 11.36 12.66
CA ASP A 117 19.98 11.26 13.48
C ASP A 117 19.64 10.74 14.89
N PRO A 118 20.21 9.60 15.32
CA PRO A 118 20.04 9.08 16.67
C PRO A 118 20.43 10.07 17.77
N ALA A 119 21.33 11.03 17.49
CA ALA A 119 21.75 12.05 18.45
C ALA A 119 20.58 12.96 18.87
N VAL A 120 19.68 13.31 17.95
CA VAL A 120 18.50 14.14 18.25
C VAL A 120 17.56 13.41 19.22
N LEU A 121 17.42 12.09 19.05
CA LEU A 121 16.63 11.24 19.96
C LEU A 121 17.30 11.05 21.33
N ARG A 122 18.64 11.09 21.39
CA ARG A 122 19.39 11.06 22.67
C ARG A 122 19.30 12.40 23.39
N ALA A 123 19.38 13.52 22.68
CA ALA A 123 19.25 14.87 23.23
C ALA A 123 17.87 15.09 23.89
N GLY A 124 16.80 14.61 23.24
CA GLY A 124 15.47 14.62 23.84
C GLY A 124 15.38 13.81 25.14
N ARG A 125 16.07 12.67 25.23
CA ARG A 125 16.14 11.86 26.45
C ARG A 125 17.01 12.48 27.54
N SER A 126 18.13 13.12 27.20
CA SER A 126 18.97 13.83 28.18
C SER A 126 18.30 15.07 28.75
N ALA A 127 17.32 15.66 28.05
CA ALA A 127 16.48 16.75 28.55
C ALA A 127 15.38 16.29 29.54
N GLY A 128 15.37 15.01 29.94
CA GLY A 128 14.40 14.45 30.89
C GLY A 128 13.08 13.99 30.27
N ALA A 129 12.94 14.01 28.93
CA ALA A 129 11.72 13.53 28.28
C ALA A 129 11.68 11.99 28.23
N GLY A 130 10.55 11.41 28.64
CA GLY A 130 10.30 9.96 28.55
C GLY A 130 10.28 9.44 27.10
N PRO A 131 10.46 8.13 26.87
CA PRO A 131 10.55 7.54 25.54
C PRO A 131 9.29 7.76 24.68
N ALA A 132 8.11 7.81 25.29
CA ALA A 132 6.85 8.12 24.61
C ALA A 132 6.81 9.59 24.13
N VAL A 133 7.32 10.52 24.95
CA VAL A 133 7.37 11.95 24.63
C VAL A 133 8.36 12.20 23.48
N VAL A 134 9.54 11.59 23.53
CA VAL A 134 10.53 11.69 22.44
C VAL A 134 9.97 11.10 21.14
N PHE A 135 9.21 10.01 21.22
CA PHE A 135 8.56 9.44 20.03
C PHE A 135 7.53 10.40 19.42
N TRP A 136 6.56 10.88 20.19
CA TRP A 136 5.48 11.72 19.66
C TRP A 136 5.92 13.14 19.31
N ARG A 137 6.88 13.70 20.05
CA ARG A 137 7.26 15.11 19.94
C ARG A 137 8.48 15.36 19.06
N VAL A 138 9.31 14.33 18.85
CA VAL A 138 10.55 14.44 18.04
C VAL A 138 10.48 13.48 16.86
N PHE A 139 10.31 12.17 17.10
CA PHE A 139 10.37 11.19 16.03
C PHE A 139 9.21 11.29 15.03
N PHE A 140 7.97 11.43 15.51
CA PHE A 140 6.77 11.53 14.67
C PHE A 140 6.79 12.74 13.72
N PRO A 141 7.08 13.98 14.15
CA PRO A 141 7.15 15.10 13.21
C PRO A 141 8.32 14.97 12.22
N LEU A 142 9.44 14.36 12.62
CA LEU A 142 10.55 14.08 11.71
C LEU A 142 10.24 12.97 10.68
N SER A 143 9.27 12.09 10.96
CA SER A 143 8.86 11.04 10.02
C SER A 143 7.77 11.47 9.04
N LEU A 144 6.99 12.50 9.35
CA LEU A 144 5.96 13.05 8.46
C LEU A 144 6.47 13.40 7.05
N PRO A 145 7.64 14.03 6.86
CA PRO A 145 8.20 14.26 5.53
C PRO A 145 8.42 12.97 4.73
N ALA A 146 8.80 11.87 5.41
CA ALA A 146 9.00 10.58 4.78
C ALA A 146 7.67 9.95 4.34
N VAL A 147 6.63 10.08 5.17
CA VAL A 147 5.26 9.65 4.82
C VAL A 147 4.73 10.47 3.63
N GLY A 148 4.99 11.79 3.62
CA GLY A 148 4.62 12.65 2.50
C GLY A 148 5.33 12.26 1.20
N ALA A 149 6.63 11.99 1.25
CA ALA A 149 7.41 11.53 0.11
C ALA A 149 6.92 10.16 -0.41
N GLY A 150 6.67 9.20 0.49
CA GLY A 150 6.11 7.90 0.13
C GLY A 150 4.71 8.03 -0.46
N GLY A 151 3.86 8.88 0.14
CA GLY A 151 2.51 9.14 -0.34
C GLY A 151 2.49 9.74 -1.73
N LEU A 152 3.37 10.71 -2.01
CA LEU A 152 3.53 11.28 -3.34
C LEU A 152 3.97 10.21 -4.36
N LEU A 153 4.90 9.34 -3.98
CA LEU A 153 5.38 8.26 -4.84
C LEU A 153 4.26 7.26 -5.16
N VAL A 154 3.52 6.80 -4.14
CA VAL A 154 2.36 5.91 -4.31
C VAL A 154 1.28 6.58 -5.15
N PHE A 155 1.04 7.88 -4.96
CA PHE A 155 0.06 8.64 -5.73
C PHE A 155 0.41 8.66 -7.22
N VAL A 156 1.65 9.04 -7.55
CA VAL A 156 2.14 9.08 -8.94
C VAL A 156 2.14 7.68 -9.56
N ALA A 157 2.58 6.66 -8.81
CA ALA A 157 2.56 5.27 -9.27
C ALA A 157 1.13 4.80 -9.58
N THR A 158 0.17 5.12 -8.70
CA THR A 158 -1.24 4.78 -8.91
C THR A 158 -1.80 5.45 -10.15
N LEU A 159 -1.50 6.74 -10.38
CA LEU A 159 -1.89 7.42 -11.61
C LEU A 159 -1.27 6.74 -12.84
N GLY A 160 -0.01 6.30 -12.75
CA GLY A 160 0.65 5.51 -13.79
C GLY A 160 -0.11 4.22 -14.12
N PHE A 161 -0.61 3.48 -13.12
CA PHE A 161 -1.40 2.26 -13.35
C PHE A 161 -2.75 2.52 -14.07
N PHE A 162 -3.35 3.70 -13.92
CA PHE A 162 -4.61 4.04 -14.59
C PHE A 162 -4.41 4.73 -15.95
N ILE A 163 -3.36 5.52 -16.09
CA ILE A 163 -3.05 6.29 -17.32
C ILE A 163 -2.32 5.40 -18.35
N THR A 164 -1.40 4.55 -17.93
CA THR A 164 -0.62 3.66 -18.81
C THR A 164 -1.50 2.74 -19.69
N PRO A 165 -2.50 2.02 -19.15
CA PRO A 165 -3.35 1.20 -20.01
C PRO A 165 -4.22 2.04 -20.95
N THR A 166 -4.65 3.24 -20.56
CA THR A 166 -5.46 4.10 -21.43
C THR A 166 -4.65 4.81 -22.51
N LEU A 167 -3.35 5.01 -22.33
CA LEU A 167 -2.44 5.53 -23.35
C LEU A 167 -1.91 4.43 -24.28
N LEU A 168 -1.52 3.27 -23.74
CA LEU A 168 -1.02 2.14 -24.55
C LEU A 168 -2.14 1.49 -25.37
N VAL A 169 -3.37 1.39 -24.84
CA VAL A 169 -4.52 0.86 -25.59
C VAL A 169 -5.06 1.87 -26.62
N ARG A 170 -4.60 3.13 -26.62
CA ARG A 170 -5.08 4.16 -27.55
C ARG A 170 -4.39 4.16 -28.92
N THR A 171 -3.50 3.20 -29.20
CA THR A 171 -2.91 3.09 -30.54
C THR A 171 -2.55 1.63 -30.88
N GLY A 172 -3.50 0.84 -31.35
CA GLY A 172 -3.18 -0.32 -32.22
C GLY A 172 -3.87 -1.66 -31.95
N ASP A 173 -3.97 -2.15 -30.72
CA ASP A 173 -4.23 -3.60 -30.49
C ASP A 173 -5.67 -4.01 -30.18
N GLN A 174 -6.65 -3.26 -30.70
CA GLN A 174 -8.02 -3.79 -30.89
C GLN A 174 -8.15 -4.54 -32.23
N MET A 175 -7.10 -4.61 -33.06
CA MET A 175 -7.19 -5.14 -34.43
C MET A 175 -6.77 -6.62 -34.62
N PHE A 176 -6.14 -7.31 -33.65
CA PHE A 176 -5.66 -8.69 -33.88
C PHE A 176 -6.46 -9.83 -33.23
N ALA A 177 -7.42 -9.56 -32.34
CA ALA A 177 -8.17 -10.63 -31.67
C ALA A 177 -9.55 -10.94 -32.27
N MET A 178 -9.98 -10.23 -33.33
CA MET A 178 -11.29 -10.42 -33.99
C MET A 178 -11.18 -10.94 -35.44
N HIS A 179 -10.13 -11.71 -35.77
CA HIS A 179 -9.96 -12.29 -37.12
C HIS A 179 -9.57 -13.77 -37.15
N ILE A 180 -9.82 -14.51 -36.07
CA ILE A 180 -9.83 -15.98 -36.09
C ILE A 180 -11.16 -16.49 -35.54
N THR A 181 -12.21 -16.27 -36.33
CA THR A 181 -13.41 -17.13 -36.43
C THR A 181 -13.82 -17.13 -37.89
#